data_AF-A0A1K2HE72-F1
#
_entry.id   AF-A0A1K2HE72-F1
#
_cell.length_a   1.000
_cell.length_b   1.000
_cell.length_c   1.000
_cell.angle_alpha   90.00
_cell.angle_beta   90.00
_cell.angle_gamma   90.00
#
_symmetry.space_group_name_H-M   'P 1'
#
loop_
_entity.id
_entity.type
_entity.pdbx_description
1 polymer ?
#
loop_
_entity_poly.entity_id
_entity_poly.type
_entity_poly.pdbx_seq_one_letter_code
_entity_poly.pdbx_strand_id
1 'polypeptide(L)'
;MTYKHLTIDELTMIESYYLQHNKPVEIANRMGRAIQTIYNVVNKFKQGKTALDYWHQYKENKKKCGRKVIQLPAHEVDYIKEKVTL
;
A
#
# COMPACT_ATOMS: atom_id res chain seq x y z
N MET A 1 -1.72 -6.25 -16.49
CA MET A 1 -0.88 -6.77 -15.40
C MET A 1 -1.60 -6.57 -14.08
N THR A 2 -1.97 -7.65 -13.38
CA THR A 2 -2.58 -7.53 -12.06
C THR A 2 -1.51 -7.14 -11.04
N TYR A 3 -1.73 -6.04 -10.31
CA TYR A 3 -0.80 -5.57 -9.30
C TYR A 3 -0.72 -6.57 -8.14
N LYS A 4 0.38 -7.33 -8.07
CA LYS A 4 0.65 -8.26 -6.96
C LYS A 4 1.41 -7.53 -5.86
N HIS A 5 0.73 -7.24 -4.75
CA HIS A 5 1.34 -6.68 -3.54
C HIS A 5 2.48 -7.56 -3.02
N LEU A 6 3.44 -6.94 -2.33
CA LEU A 6 4.47 -7.66 -1.58
C LEU A 6 3.86 -8.28 -0.33
N THR A 7 4.14 -9.55 -0.07
CA THR A 7 3.83 -10.17 1.22
C THR A 7 4.82 -9.72 2.28
N ILE A 8 4.52 -10.01 3.55
CA ILE A 8 5.47 -9.71 4.63
C ILE A 8 6.76 -10.52 4.49
N ASP A 9 6.67 -11.78 4.06
CA ASP A 9 7.83 -12.64 3.81
C ASP A 9 8.72 -12.09 2.69
N GLU A 10 8.11 -11.52 1.64
CA GLU A 10 8.88 -10.86 0.59
C GLU A 10 9.57 -9.60 1.11
N LEU A 11 8.94 -8.83 1.99
CA LEU A 11 9.55 -7.64 2.60
C LEU A 11 10.73 -8.01 3.51
N THR A 12 10.61 -9.05 4.34
CA THR A 12 11.71 -9.53 5.20
C THR A 12 12.86 -10.10 4.38
N MET A 13 12.57 -10.76 3.25
CA MET A 13 13.61 -11.24 2.32
C MET A 13 14.37 -10.06 1.68
N ILE A 14 13.65 -9.02 1.24
CA ILE A 14 14.27 -7.80 0.69
C ILE A 14 15.13 -7.11 1.76
N GLU A 15 14.68 -7.06 3.01
CA GLU A 15 15.43 -6.49 4.13
C GLU A 15 16.72 -7.27 4.40
N SER A 16 16.65 -8.60 4.46
CA SER A 16 17.82 -9.47 4.60
C SER A 16 18.84 -9.24 3.48
N TYR A 17 18.40 -9.19 2.22
CA TYR A 17 19.31 -8.93 1.10
C TYR A 17 19.91 -7.51 1.13
N TYR A 18 19.14 -6.52 1.57
CA TYR A 18 19.62 -5.15 1.75
C TYR A 18 20.71 -5.08 2.83
N LEU A 19 20.52 -5.77 3.96
CA LEU A 19 21.51 -5.86 5.04
C LEU A 19 22.78 -6.59 4.62
N GLN A 20 22.68 -7.54 3.68
CA GLN A 20 23.81 -8.19 3.03
C GLN A 20 24.46 -7.32 1.93
N HIS A 21 24.06 -6.05 1.79
CA HIS A 21 24.58 -5.10 0.80
C HIS A 21 24.35 -5.48 -0.68
N ASN A 22 23.35 -6.32 -0.98
CA ASN A 22 22.99 -6.61 -2.37
C ASN A 22 22.40 -5.36 -3.05
N LYS A 23 22.65 -5.20 -4.36
CA LYS A 23 22.10 -4.07 -5.12
C LYS A 23 20.61 -4.26 -5.39
N PRO A 24 19.80 -3.19 -5.48
CA PRO A 24 18.37 -3.29 -5.78
C PRO A 24 18.03 -4.08 -7.05
N VAL A 25 18.90 -4.00 -8.07
CA VAL A 25 18.78 -4.77 -9.33
C VAL A 25 18.90 -6.28 -9.06
N GLU A 26 19.88 -6.69 -8.27
CA GLU A 26 20.13 -8.09 -7.94
C GLU A 26 18.99 -8.66 -7.09
N ILE A 27 18.49 -7.88 -6.14
CA ILE A 27 17.32 -8.23 -5.31
C ILE A 27 16.09 -8.39 -6.20
N ALA A 28 15.84 -7.47 -7.14
CA ALA A 28 14.72 -7.56 -8.08
C ALA A 28 14.78 -8.84 -8.93
N ASN A 29 15.96 -9.17 -9.44
CA ASN A 29 16.18 -10.39 -10.23
C ASN A 29 15.95 -11.65 -9.40
N ARG A 30 16.46 -11.72 -8.16
CA ARG A 30 16.25 -12.87 -7.25
C ARG A 30 14.79 -13.04 -6.84
N MET A 31 14.08 -11.93 -6.61
CA MET A 31 12.69 -11.93 -6.17
C MET A 31 11.69 -12.09 -7.33
N GLY A 32 12.13 -12.00 -8.59
CA GLY A 32 11.23 -11.96 -9.75
C GLY A 32 10.25 -10.78 -9.71
N ARG A 33 10.68 -9.64 -9.14
CA ARG A 33 9.85 -8.44 -8.97
C ARG A 33 10.37 -7.29 -9.81
N ALA A 34 9.47 -6.37 -10.17
CA ALA A 34 9.85 -5.15 -10.87
C ALA A 34 10.86 -4.35 -10.04
N ILE A 35 11.91 -3.86 -10.68
CA ILE A 35 13.00 -3.12 -10.02
C ILE A 35 12.49 -1.91 -9.24
N GLN A 36 11.47 -1.22 -9.78
CA GLN A 36 10.85 -0.07 -9.12
C GLN A 36 10.21 -0.45 -7.77
N THR A 37 9.60 -1.63 -7.69
CA THR A 37 9.00 -2.13 -6.45
C THR A 37 10.06 -2.34 -5.38
N ILE A 38 11.21 -2.89 -5.75
CA ILE A 38 12.35 -3.08 -4.83
C ILE A 38 12.95 -1.73 -4.42
N TYR A 39 13.13 -0.80 -5.35
CA TYR A 39 13.63 0.54 -5.02
C TYR A 39 12.75 1.27 -4.00
N ASN A 40 11.43 1.17 -4.13
CA ASN A 40 10.51 1.80 -3.18
C ASN A 40 10.71 1.27 -1.75
N VAL A 41 10.91 -0.04 -1.59
CA VAL A 41 11.16 -0.68 -0.29
C VAL A 41 12.56 -0.34 0.23
N VAL A 42 13.60 -0.53 -0.59
CA VAL A 42 15.00 -0.23 -0.23
C VAL A 42 15.18 1.24 0.18
N ASN A 43 14.49 2.17 -0.49
CA ASN A 43 14.54 3.58 -0.11
C ASN A 43 13.93 3.84 1.28
N LYS A 44 12.97 3.04 1.73
CA LYS A 44 12.50 3.10 3.13
C LYS A 44 13.53 2.55 4.11
N PHE A 45 14.25 1.50 3.73
CA PHE A 45 15.32 0.94 4.55
C PHE A 45 16.50 1.92 4.70
N LYS A 46 16.84 2.65 3.63
CA LYS A 46 17.79 3.78 3.69
C LYS A 46 17.35 4.91 4.62
N GLN A 47 16.05 5.05 4.88
CA GLN A 47 15.49 6.00 5.84
C GLN A 47 15.45 5.43 7.27
N GLY A 48 16.06 4.27 7.52
CA GLY A 48 16.08 3.61 8.83
C GLY A 48 14.80 2.86 9.19
N LYS A 49 13.88 2.65 8.24
CA LYS A 49 12.66 1.87 8.47
C LYS A 49 12.91 0.38 8.28
N THR A 50 12.15 -0.45 8.97
CA THR A 50 12.20 -1.91 8.84
C THR A 50 11.15 -2.44 7.86
N ALA A 51 11.23 -3.73 7.51
CA ALA A 51 10.18 -4.41 6.75
C ALA A 51 8.80 -4.34 7.46
N LEU A 52 8.80 -4.48 8.79
CA LEU A 52 7.60 -4.36 9.62
C LEU A 52 6.99 -2.96 9.54
N ASP A 53 7.82 -1.91 9.62
CA ASP A 53 7.34 -0.53 9.50
C ASP A 53 6.70 -0.26 8.14
N TYR A 54 7.31 -0.79 7.07
CA TYR A 54 6.76 -0.69 5.72
C TYR A 54 5.38 -1.36 5.64
N TRP A 55 5.25 -2.56 6.22
CA TRP A 55 4.00 -3.31 6.22
C TRP A 55 2.91 -2.64 7.08
N HIS A 56 3.25 -2.14 8.27
CA HIS A 56 2.33 -1.38 9.12
C HIS A 56 1.84 -0.12 8.41
N GLN A 57 2.74 0.66 7.80
CA GLN A 57 2.35 1.85 7.05
C GLN A 57 1.40 1.50 5.89
N TYR A 58 1.66 0.39 5.19
CA TYR A 58 0.77 -0.09 4.13
C TYR A 58 -0.62 -0.42 4.66
N LYS A 59 -0.72 -1.11 5.80
CA LYS A 59 -2.01 -1.41 6.47
C LYS A 59 -2.75 -0.14 6.87
N GLU A 60 -2.06 0.83 7.48
CA GLU A 60 -2.66 2.12 7.84
C GLU A 60 -3.14 2.91 6.63
N ASN A 61 -2.39 2.91 5.53
CA ASN A 61 -2.81 3.56 4.29
C ASN A 61 -4.05 2.86 3.72
N LYS A 62 -4.11 1.52 3.76
CA LYS A 62 -5.27 0.76 3.28
C LYS A 62 -6.54 1.03 4.09
N LYS A 63 -6.44 1.31 5.41
CA LYS A 63 -7.58 1.75 6.22
C LYS A 63 -8.17 3.09 5.74
N LYS A 64 -7.34 3.94 5.13
CA LYS A 64 -7.77 5.24 4.57
C LYS A 64 -8.27 5.14 3.13
N CYS A 65 -8.09 4.00 2.48
CA CYS A 65 -8.59 3.75 1.14
C CYS A 65 -10.08 3.38 1.17
N GLY A 66 -10.74 3.58 0.02
CA GLY A 66 -12.17 3.28 -0.13
C GLY A 66 -13.02 4.54 -0.04
N ARG A 67 -14.16 4.50 -0.73
CA ARG A 67 -15.14 5.59 -0.67
C ARG A 67 -15.84 5.52 0.68
N LYS A 68 -15.76 6.61 1.45
CA LYS A 68 -16.61 6.77 2.64
C LYS A 68 -18.06 6.93 2.20
N VAL A 69 -18.98 6.37 2.96
CA VAL A 69 -20.42 6.59 2.73
C VAL A 69 -20.66 8.09 2.83
N ILE A 70 -21.22 8.66 1.77
CA ILE A 70 -21.66 10.05 1.78
C ILE A 70 -22.99 10.06 2.50
N GLN A 71 -23.05 10.70 3.66
CA GLN A 71 -24.31 11.01 4.30
C GLN A 71 -24.82 12.32 3.70
N LEU A 72 -25.99 12.25 3.07
CA LEU A 72 -26.66 13.45 2.56
C LEU A 72 -27.13 14.29 3.76
N PRO A 73 -26.96 15.62 3.73
CA PRO A 73 -27.54 16.50 4.73
C PRO A 73 -29.07 16.38 4.73
N ALA A 74 -29.69 16.64 5.88
CA ALA A 74 -31.12 16.41 6.10
C ALA A 74 -32.02 17.03 5.02
N HIS A 75 -31.72 18.27 4.59
CA HIS A 75 -32.49 18.96 3.57
C HIS A 75 -32.46 18.27 2.19
N GLU A 76 -31.34 17.66 1.81
CA GLU A 76 -31.25 16.87 0.56
C GLU A 76 -32.02 15.56 0.68
N VAL A 77 -31.97 14.92 1.85
CA VAL A 77 -32.76 13.71 2.12
C VAL A 77 -34.26 14.01 2.06
N ASP A 78 -34.69 15.12 2.65
CA ASP A 78 -36.09 15.53 2.68
C ASP A 78 -36.58 15.93 1.28
N TYR A 79 -35.77 16.67 0.51
CA TYR A 79 -36.05 16.99 -0.89
C TYR A 79 -36.21 15.71 -1.74
N ILE A 80 -35.33 14.72 -1.58
CA ILE A 80 -35.43 13.45 -2.31
C ILE A 80 -36.72 12.72 -1.93
N LYS A 81 -37.07 12.65 -0.64
CA LYS A 81 -38.33 12.03 -0.20
C LYS A 81 -39.53 12.74 -0.82
N GLU A 82 -39.58 14.06 -0.80
CA GLU A 82 -40.68 14.84 -1.38
C GLU A 82 -40.86 14.55 -2.88
N LYS A 83 -39.75 14.41 -3.63
CA LYS A 83 -39.79 14.19 -5.08
C LYS A 83 -39.99 12.73 -5.52
N VAL A 84 -39.66 11.75 -4.67
CA VAL A 84 -39.80 10.31 -4.99
C VAL A 84 -41.16 9.75 -4.55
N THR A 85 -41.89 10.45 -3.68
CA THR A 85 -43.23 10.02 -3.20
C THR A 85 -44.39 10.48 -4.10
N LEU A 86 -44.10 10.92 -5.34
CA LEU A 86 -45.07 11.20 -6.42
C LEU A 86 -45.10 10.03 -7.40
#